data_AF-A0A3S4HWH8-F1
#
_entry.id   AF-A0A3S4HWH8-F1
#
_cell.length_a   1.000
_cell.length_b   1.000
_cell.length_c   1.000
_cell.angle_alpha   90.00
_cell.angle_beta   90.00
_cell.angle_gamma   90.00
#
_symmetry.space_group_name_H-M   'P 1'
#
loop_
_entity.id
_entity.type
_entity.pdbx_description
1 polymer ?
#
loop_
_entity_poly.entity_id
_entity_poly.type
_entity_poly.pdbx_seq_one_letter_code
_entity_poly.pdbx_strand_id
1 'polypeptide(L)'
;MNKNSYGPFDAQFALTVAGNDDPAVTLAAALLSHDAGEGHVCLPLSRLTLTEEAHPLLVAWIKRNAYANRLEKAVTGVCGG
;
A
#
# COMPACT_ATOMS: atom_id res chain seq x y z
N MET A 1 1.38 12.63 13.70
CA MET A 1 0.16 12.48 12.88
C MET A 1 0.33 11.29 11.95
N ASN A 2 -0.21 10.15 12.37
CA ASN A 2 -0.23 8.87 11.66
C ASN A 2 -1.25 8.92 10.49
N LYS A 3 -0.94 9.66 9.43
CA LYS A 3 -1.78 9.61 8.23
C LYS A 3 -1.55 8.28 7.52
N ASN A 4 -2.50 7.35 7.64
CA ASN A 4 -2.74 6.40 6.55
C ASN A 4 -3.19 7.25 5.36
N SER A 5 -2.48 7.13 4.24
CA SER A 5 -2.79 7.92 3.04
C SER A 5 -4.09 7.49 2.35
N TYR A 6 -4.68 6.38 2.81
CA TYR A 6 -5.98 5.86 2.36
C TYR A 6 -6.99 6.05 3.48
N GLY A 7 -8.21 6.45 3.14
CA GLY A 7 -9.28 6.59 4.11
C GLY A 7 -9.65 5.23 4.72
N PRO A 8 -10.32 5.20 5.88
CA PRO A 8 -10.82 3.95 6.46
C PRO A 8 -11.75 3.19 5.49
N PHE A 9 -12.43 3.91 4.59
CA PHE A 9 -13.26 3.32 3.54
C PHE A 9 -12.45 2.52 2.51
N ASP A 10 -11.36 3.07 1.99
CA ASP A 10 -10.52 2.41 0.98
C ASP A 10 -9.90 1.12 1.51
N ALA A 11 -9.51 1.13 2.79
CA ALA A 11 -8.97 -0.06 3.46
C ALA A 11 -10.05 -1.14 3.66
N GLN A 12 -11.27 -0.76 4.07
CA GLN A 12 -12.38 -1.69 4.22
C GLN A 12 -12.85 -2.26 2.88
N PHE A 13 -12.93 -1.42 1.84
CA PHE A 13 -13.22 -1.85 0.48
C PHE A 13 -12.21 -2.90 0.01
N ALA A 14 -10.92 -2.59 0.15
CA ALA A 14 -9.85 -3.49 -0.22
C ALA A 14 -9.92 -4.85 0.50
N LEU A 15 -10.14 -4.85 1.81
CA LEU A 15 -10.28 -6.08 2.59
C LEU A 15 -11.54 -6.87 2.21
N THR A 16 -12.62 -6.18 1.84
CA THR A 16 -13.88 -6.84 1.43
C THR A 16 -13.75 -7.48 0.06
N VAL A 17 -13.03 -6.84 -0.87
CA VAL A 17 -12.89 -7.31 -2.26
C VAL A 17 -11.77 -8.34 -2.42
N ALA A 18 -10.62 -8.09 -1.82
CA ALA A 18 -9.43 -8.93 -1.97
C ALA A 18 -9.28 -9.97 -0.85
N GLY A 19 -10.00 -9.82 0.25
CA GLY A 19 -9.79 -10.63 1.44
C GLY A 19 -8.40 -10.39 2.04
N ASN A 20 -7.90 -11.43 2.71
CA ASN A 20 -6.61 -11.41 3.40
C ASN A 20 -5.58 -12.36 2.75
N ASP A 21 -5.89 -12.85 1.55
CA ASP A 21 -5.13 -13.91 0.87
C ASP A 21 -3.95 -13.37 0.06
N ASP A 22 -4.10 -12.20 -0.57
CA ASP A 22 -3.02 -11.56 -1.32
C ASP A 22 -2.88 -10.06 -0.97
N PRO A 23 -1.81 -9.68 -0.24
CA PRO A 23 -1.63 -8.30 0.21
C PRO A 23 -1.35 -7.33 -0.95
N ALA A 24 -0.87 -7.82 -2.10
CA ALA A 24 -0.69 -6.97 -3.28
C ALA A 24 -2.03 -6.65 -3.94
N VAL A 25 -2.95 -7.62 -4.00
CA VAL A 25 -4.33 -7.40 -4.48
C VAL A 25 -5.10 -6.48 -3.54
N THR A 26 -4.98 -6.65 -2.21
CA THR A 26 -5.57 -5.73 -1.23
C THR A 26 -5.04 -4.31 -1.42
N LEU A 27 -3.73 -4.13 -1.60
CA LEU A 27 -3.15 -2.81 -1.84
C LEU A 27 -3.62 -2.18 -3.16
N ALA A 28 -3.70 -2.97 -4.23
CA ALA A 28 -4.19 -2.51 -5.53
C ALA A 28 -5.66 -2.08 -5.46
N ALA A 29 -6.50 -2.82 -4.72
CA ALA A 29 -7.89 -2.46 -4.49
C ALA A 29 -8.05 -1.17 -3.67
N ALA A 30 -7.20 -0.95 -2.66
CA ALA A 30 -7.20 0.30 -1.88
C ALA A 30 -6.80 1.51 -2.74
N LEU A 31 -5.78 1.35 -3.59
CA LEU A 31 -5.37 2.36 -4.58
C LEU A 31 -6.49 2.68 -5.56
N LEU A 32 -7.14 1.65 -6.10
CA LEU A 32 -8.24 1.81 -7.04
C LEU A 32 -9.43 2.55 -6.40
N SER A 33 -9.80 2.21 -5.16
CA SER A 33 -10.85 2.90 -4.40
C SER A 33 -10.55 4.37 -4.20
N HIS A 34 -9.27 4.68 -3.91
CA HIS A 34 -8.83 6.05 -3.70
C HIS A 34 -8.91 6.89 -4.98
N ASP A 35 -8.33 6.41 -6.09
CA ASP A 35 -8.40 7.08 -7.40
C ASP A 35 -9.86 7.22 -7.89
N ALA A 36 -10.71 6.21 -7.63
CA ALA A 36 -12.14 6.26 -7.94
C ALA A 36 -12.88 7.35 -7.14
N GLY A 37 -12.50 7.57 -5.88
CA GLY A 37 -13.01 8.66 -5.04
C GLY A 37 -12.62 10.05 -5.54
N GLU A 38 -11.50 10.19 -6.25
CA GLU A 38 -11.07 11.45 -6.88
C GLU A 38 -11.62 11.65 -8.31
N GLY A 39 -12.39 10.69 -8.82
CA GLY A 39 -13.07 10.79 -10.13
C GLY A 39 -12.38 10.04 -11.27
N HIS A 40 -11.34 9.25 -11.01
CA HIS A 40 -10.73 8.39 -12.01
C HIS A 40 -11.53 7.09 -12.18
N VAL A 41 -12.00 6.82 -13.40
CA VAL A 41 -12.78 5.61 -13.71
C VAL A 41 -11.92 4.34 -13.68
N CYS A 42 -10.62 4.48 -13.93
CA CYS A 42 -9.69 3.36 -14.00
C CYS A 42 -8.30 3.76 -13.50
N LEU A 43 -7.65 2.80 -12.84
CA LEU A 43 -6.25 2.90 -12.40
C LEU A 43 -5.35 2.15 -13.38
N PRO A 44 -4.49 2.85 -14.16
CA PRO A 44 -3.54 2.20 -15.06
C PRO A 44 -2.58 1.27 -14.31
N LEU A 45 -2.32 0.08 -14.86
CA LEU A 45 -1.42 -0.90 -14.25
C LEU A 45 0.02 -0.36 -14.09
N SER A 46 0.47 0.54 -14.97
CA SER A 46 1.78 1.20 -14.83
C SER A 46 1.93 1.94 -13.49
N ARG A 47 0.84 2.49 -12.93
CA ARG A 47 0.85 3.17 -11.63
C ARG A 47 0.95 2.20 -10.45
N LEU A 48 0.60 0.93 -10.66
CA LEU A 48 0.73 -0.17 -9.70
C LEU A 48 2.11 -0.84 -9.76
N THR A 49 2.93 -0.51 -10.76
CA THR A 49 4.30 -1.00 -10.87
C THR A 49 5.30 0.01 -10.30
N LEU A 50 6.44 -0.49 -9.79
CA LEU A 50 7.57 0.32 -9.30
C LEU A 50 8.38 0.91 -10.47
N THR A 51 7.74 1.67 -11.34
CA THR A 51 8.36 2.42 -12.44
C THR A 51 8.45 3.90 -12.07
N GLU A 52 9.02 4.73 -12.95
CA GLU A 52 9.08 6.19 -12.72
C GLU A 52 7.67 6.83 -12.68
N GLU A 53 6.66 6.10 -13.13
CA GLU A 53 5.24 6.46 -13.19
C GLU A 53 4.45 5.98 -11.97
N ALA A 54 5.11 5.38 -10.99
CA ALA A 54 4.47 4.76 -9.84
C ALA A 54 3.60 5.74 -9.06
N HIS A 55 2.44 5.26 -8.58
CA HIS A 55 1.54 6.09 -7.81
C HIS A 55 2.24 6.62 -6.54
N PRO A 56 2.16 7.93 -6.22
CA PRO A 56 2.85 8.49 -5.05
C PRO A 56 2.46 7.80 -3.74
N LEU A 57 1.23 7.28 -3.64
CA LEU A 57 0.79 6.52 -2.48
C LEU A 57 1.35 5.10 -2.43
N LEU A 58 1.60 4.47 -3.58
CA LEU A 58 2.32 3.20 -3.66
C LEU A 58 3.77 3.38 -3.20
N VAL A 59 4.45 4.43 -3.68
CA VAL A 59 5.82 4.75 -3.26
C VAL A 59 5.88 5.05 -1.76
N ALA A 60 4.93 5.82 -1.22
CA ALA A 60 4.85 6.12 0.20
C ALA A 60 4.58 4.86 1.04
N TRP A 61 3.69 3.98 0.58
CA TRP A 61 3.38 2.71 1.25
C TRP A 61 4.59 1.79 1.26
N ILE A 62 5.30 1.63 0.13
CA ILE A 62 6.50 0.80 0.04
C ILE A 62 7.61 1.35 0.93
N LYS A 63 7.84 2.67 0.93
CA LYS A 63 8.79 3.29 1.86
C LYS A 63 8.42 2.98 3.31
N ARG A 64 7.16 3.20 3.70
CA ARG A 64 6.68 2.90 5.06
C ARG A 64 6.85 1.43 5.43
N ASN A 65 6.53 0.50 4.54
CA ASN A 65 6.67 -0.93 4.79
C ASN A 65 8.13 -1.41 4.76
N ALA A 66 8.99 -0.78 3.96
CA ALA A 66 10.43 -1.05 3.94
C ALA A 66 11.09 -0.58 5.25
N TYR A 67 10.67 0.58 5.79
CA TYR A 67 11.10 1.02 7.11
C TYR A 67 10.51 0.15 8.24
N ALA A 68 9.23 -0.24 8.15
CA ALA A 68 8.61 -1.13 9.13
C ALA A 68 9.31 -2.49 9.19
N ASN A 69 9.57 -3.14 8.04
CA ASN A 69 10.35 -4.37 7.97
C ASN A 69 11.79 -4.20 8.50
N ARG A 70 12.41 -3.04 8.29
CA ARG A 70 13.75 -2.74 8.81
C ARG A 70 13.74 -2.59 10.34
N LEU A 71 12.69 -2.02 10.91
CA LEU A 71 12.50 -1.90 12.35
C LEU A 71 12.15 -3.24 12.99
N GLU A 72 11.36 -4.10 12.34
CA GLU A 72 11.16 -5.48 12.82
C GLU A 72 12.47 -6.28 12.82
N LYS A 73 13.32 -6.13 11.80
CA LYS A 73 14.68 -6.73 11.83
C LYS A 73 15.58 -6.15 12.92
N ALA A 74 15.43 -4.88 13.27
CA ALA A 74 16.20 -4.25 14.34
C ALA A 74 15.69 -4.64 15.74
N VAL A 75 14.37 -4.84 15.90
CA VAL A 75 13.74 -5.20 17.18
C VAL A 75 13.82 -6.69 17.47
N THR A 76 13.87 -7.55 16.44
CA THR A 76 14.09 -9.00 16.58
C THR A 76 15.53 -9.36 16.91
N GLY A 77 16.45 -8.38 16.97
CA GLY A 77 17.75 -8.55 17.59
C GLY A 77 18.48 -9.80 17.11
N VAL A 78 18.68 -9.97 15.81
CA VAL A 78 19.76 -10.86 15.35
C VAL A 78 21.06 -10.10 15.60
N CYS A 79 21.51 -10.14 16.85
CA CYS A 79 22.91 -9.95 17.20
C CYS A 79 23.66 -11.18 16.68
N GLY A 80 23.84 -11.24 15.36
CA GLY A 80 24.74 -12.20 14.72
C GLY A 80 26.14 -11.60 14.69
N GLY A 81 26.96 -11.96 15.67
CA GLY A 81 28.36 -11.58 15.81
C GLY A 81 28.94 -12.10 17.10
#